data_AF-W9AIF0-F1
#
_entry.id   AF-W9AIF0-F1
#
_cell.length_a   1.000
_cell.length_b   1.000
_cell.length_c   1.000
_cell.angle_alpha   90.00
_cell.angle_beta   90.00
_cell.angle_gamma   90.00
#
_symmetry.space_group_name_H-M   'P 1'
#
loop_
_entity.id
_entity.type
_entity.pdbx_description
1 polymer ?
#
loop_
_entity_poly.entity_id
_entity_poly.type
_entity_poly.pdbx_seq_one_letter_code
_entity_poly.pdbx_strand_id
1 'polypeptide(L)' 'MTAPTEQLYDLAEVVKLAHERDLRPITENSVITAGYSGAKPQKRTKIDERIYYAHGGVEAWLAGYKLN' A
#
# COMPACT_ATOMS: atom_id res chain seq x y z
N MET A 1 -22.82 4.06 -15.53
CA MET A 1 -21.44 3.55 -15.53
C MET A 1 -20.99 3.46 -14.08
N THR A 2 -21.03 2.26 -13.49
CA THR A 2 -20.40 2.02 -12.18
C THR A 2 -18.90 2.08 -12.40
N ALA A 3 -18.25 3.16 -11.98
CA ALA A 3 -16.80 3.21 -11.92
C ALA A 3 -16.33 1.99 -11.13
N PRO A 4 -15.28 1.26 -11.56
CA PRO A 4 -14.74 0.17 -10.76
C PRO A 4 -14.41 0.76 -9.39
N THR A 5 -15.08 0.25 -8.35
CA THR A 5 -14.80 0.60 -6.97
C THR A 5 -13.39 0.12 -6.70
N GLU A 6 -12.41 0.99 -6.96
CA GLU A 6 -11.01 0.64 -6.78
C GLU A 6 -10.83 0.26 -5.32
N GLN A 7 -10.39 -0.98 -5.10
CA GLN A 7 -10.23 -1.53 -3.77
C GLN A 7 -9.18 -0.70 -3.01
N LEU A 8 -9.55 -0.27 -1.81
CA LEU A 8 -8.71 0.50 -0.92
C LEU A 8 -8.21 -0.41 0.19
N TYR A 9 -6.94 -0.28 0.53
CA TYR A 9 -6.31 -0.99 1.65
C TYR A 9 -5.90 -0.01 2.74
N ASP A 10 -6.12 -0.39 3.98
CA ASP A 10 -5.46 0.28 5.11
C ASP A 10 -3.99 -0.19 5.27
N LEU A 11 -3.28 0.40 6.22
CA LEU A 11 -1.88 0.05 6.50
C LEU A 11 -1.68 -1.42 6.83
N ALA A 12 -2.56 -2.00 7.65
CA ALA A 12 -2.45 -3.38 8.10
C ALA A 12 -2.71 -4.35 6.94
N GLU A 13 -3.68 -4.05 6.08
CA GLU A 13 -3.98 -4.81 4.88
C GLU A 13 -2.80 -4.78 3.88
N VAL A 14 -2.15 -3.63 3.70
CA VAL A 14 -0.95 -3.52 2.84
C VAL A 14 0.19 -4.38 3.38
N VAL A 15 0.43 -4.35 4.69
CA VAL A 15 1.47 -5.19 5.33
C VAL A 15 1.14 -6.67 5.18
N LYS A 16 -0.12 -7.05 5.36
CA LYS A 16 -0.56 -8.44 5.17
C LYS A 16 -0.30 -8.90 3.73
N LEU A 17 -0.67 -8.09 2.74
CA LEU A 17 -0.40 -8.34 1.31
C LEU A 17 1.09 -8.49 1.01
N ALA A 18 1.93 -7.65 1.63
CA ALA A 18 3.38 -7.76 1.51
C ALA A 18 3.88 -9.10 2.07
N HIS A 19 3.41 -9.50 3.25
CA HIS A 19 3.83 -10.73 3.91
C HIS A 19 3.36 -11.98 3.15
N GLU A 20 2.16 -11.94 2.55
CA GLU A 20 1.66 -12.98 1.64
C GLU A 20 2.57 -13.16 0.40
N ARG A 21 3.37 -12.14 0.04
CA ARG A 21 4.36 -12.18 -1.04
C ARG A 21 5.79 -12.48 -0.57
N ASP A 22 5.95 -12.98 0.65
CA ASP A 22 7.24 -13.21 1.32
C ASP A 22 8.08 -11.92 1.50
N LEU A 23 7.45 -10.74 1.41
CA LEU A 23 8.08 -9.45 1.71
C LEU A 23 7.95 -9.13 3.21
N ARG A 24 8.39 -10.08 4.05
CA ARG A 24 8.40 -9.97 5.52
C ARG A 24 9.06 -8.71 6.10
N PRO A 25 10.07 -8.09 5.46
CA PRO A 25 10.66 -6.84 5.97
C PRO A 25 9.73 -5.63 5.90
N ILE A 26 8.63 -5.70 5.15
CA ILE A 26 7.67 -4.60 5.03
C ILE A 26 6.84 -4.53 6.31
N THR A 27 6.86 -3.36 6.95
CA THR A 27 6.07 -3.03 8.14
C THR A 27 5.19 -1.83 7.86
N GLU A 28 4.24 -1.51 8.75
CA GLU A 28 3.41 -0.31 8.61
C GLU A 28 4.26 0.95 8.46
N ASN A 29 5.38 1.03 9.20
CA ASN A 29 6.32 2.15 9.09
C ASN A 29 6.99 2.22 7.70
N SER A 30 7.30 1.07 7.08
CA SER A 30 7.79 1.00 5.70
C SER A 30 6.75 1.54 4.72
N VAL A 31 5.46 1.18 4.90
CA VAL A 31 4.35 1.66 4.07
C VAL A 31 4.15 3.17 4.21
N ILE A 32 4.15 3.67 5.45
CA ILE A 32 4.05 5.11 5.75
C ILE A 32 5.21 5.86 5.09
N THR A 33 6.44 5.42 5.35
CA THR A 33 7.66 6.06 4.84
C THR A 33 7.66 6.07 3.31
N ALA A 34 7.28 4.97 2.67
CA ALA A 34 7.16 4.89 1.22
C ALA A 34 6.16 5.93 0.69
N GLY A 35 4.94 5.97 1.25
CA GLY A 35 3.90 6.92 0.87
C GLY A 35 4.28 8.40 1.06
N TYR A 36 5.13 8.73 2.05
CA TYR A 36 5.67 10.08 2.24
C TYR A 36 6.87 10.41 1.35
N SER A 37 7.68 9.41 0.99
CA SER A 37 8.90 9.61 0.18
C SER A 37 8.62 9.71 -1.32
N GLY A 38 7.34 9.74 -1.72
CA GLY A 38 6.92 9.69 -3.12
C GLY A 38 7.16 8.34 -3.78
N ALA A 39 7.69 7.36 -3.03
CA ALA A 39 7.66 5.97 -3.43
C ALA A 39 6.19 5.51 -3.35
N LYS A 40 5.75 4.69 -4.31
CA LYS A 40 4.46 3.99 -4.16
C LYS A 40 4.51 3.20 -2.83
N PRO A 41 3.40 2.95 -2.13
CA PRO A 41 2.03 3.03 -2.59
C PRO A 41 1.47 4.45 -2.51
N GLN A 42 0.77 4.85 -3.58
CA GLN A 42 0.19 6.18 -3.67
C GLN A 42 -0.97 6.30 -2.66
N LYS A 43 -0.78 7.14 -1.64
CA LYS A 43 -1.81 7.48 -0.66
C LYS A 43 -3.01 8.07 -1.40
N ARG A 44 -4.19 7.44 -1.28
CA ARG A 44 -5.38 7.84 -2.03
C ARG A 44 -6.29 8.76 -1.25
N THR A 45 -6.55 8.44 0.02
CA THR A 45 -7.44 9.22 0.88
C THR A 45 -7.14 9.03 2.36
N LYS A 46 -7.65 9.94 3.19
CA LYS A 46 -7.68 9.82 4.65
C LYS A 46 -9.14 9.88 5.09
N ILE A 47 -9.66 8.81 5.70
CA ILE A 47 -11.03 8.72 6.21
C ILE A 47 -10.91 8.38 7.70
N ASP A 48 -11.58 9.13 8.57
CA ASP A 48 -11.58 8.90 10.03
C ASP A 48 -10.18 8.64 10.60
N GLU A 49 -9.24 9.52 10.25
CA GLU A 49 -7.83 9.45 10.63
C GLU A 49 -7.00 8.31 10.05
N ARG A 50 -7.63 7.36 9.36
CA ARG A 50 -6.96 6.24 8.70
C ARG A 50 -6.57 6.58 7.27
N ILE A 51 -5.37 6.15 6.88
CA ILE A 51 -4.86 6.33 5.53
C ILE A 51 -5.20 5.11 4.70
N TYR A 52 -5.75 5.34 3.51
CA TYR A 52 -6.10 4.30 2.57
C TYR A 52 -5.26 4.40 1.29
N TYR A 53 -4.87 3.25 0.78
CA TYR A 53 -4.01 3.06 -0.38
C TYR A 53 -4.78 2.35 -1.49
N ALA A 54 -4.61 2.83 -2.72
CA ALA A 54 -5.19 2.21 -3.90
C ALA A 54 -4.57 0.84 -4.17
N HIS A 55 -5.37 -0.18 -4.46
CA HIS A 55 -4.88 -1.52 -4.83
C HIS A 55 -3.81 -1.47 -5.92
N GLY A 56 -4.05 -0.76 -7.03
CA GLY A 56 -3.05 -0.63 -8.11
C GLY A 56 -1.75 0.06 -7.68
N GLY A 57 -1.83 0.99 -6.72
CA GLY A 57 -0.65 1.64 -6.15
C GLY A 57 0.17 0.71 -5.25
N VAL A 58 -0.52 -0.10 -4.45
CA VAL A 58 0.07 -1.13 -3.57
C VAL A 58 0.73 -2.22 -4.40
N GLU A 59 0.02 -2.77 -5.38
CA GLU A 59 0.53 -3.78 -6.31
C GLU A 59 1.81 -3.33 -7.02
N ALA A 60 1.77 -2.12 -7.61
CA ALA A 60 2.92 -1.58 -8.32
C ALA A 60 4.13 -1.33 -7.39
N TRP A 61 3.87 -0.99 -6.12
CA TRP A 61 4.94 -0.84 -5.14
C TRP A 61 5.56 -2.17 -4.76
N LEU A 62 4.73 -3.15 -4.38
CA LEU A 62 5.19 -4.48 -3.98
C LEU A 62 5.91 -5.19 -5.13
N ALA A 63 5.44 -5.04 -6.37
CA ALA A 63 6.12 -5.58 -7.56
C ALA A 63 7.48 -4.92 -7.83
N GLY A 64 7.65 -3.65 -7.47
CA GLY A 64 8.91 -2.93 -7.57
C GLY A 64 9.85 -3.11 -6.38
N TYR A 65 9.36 -3.71 -5.29
CA TYR A 65 10.12 -3.92 -4.07
C TYR A 65 11.11 -5.07 -4.26
N LYS A 66 12.33 -4.74 -4.68
CA LYS A 66 13.45 -5.69 -4.68
C LYS A 66 13.97 -5.83 -3.25
N LEU A 67 13.95 -7.05 -2.72
CA LEU A 67 14.80 -7.43 -1.57
C LEU A 67 16.24 -7.19 -2.02
N ASN A 68 16.84 -6.11 -1.52
CA ASN A 68 18.24 -5.80 -1.71
C ASN A 68 19.04 -6.32 -0.51
#